data_AF-A0A9P7HIY1-F1
#
_entry.id   AF-A0A9P7HIY1-F1
#
_cell.length_a   1.000
_cell.length_b   1.000
_cell.length_c   1.000
_cell.angle_alpha   90.00
_cell.angle_beta   90.00
_cell.angle_gamma   90.00
#
_symmetry.space_group_name_H-M   'P 1'
#
loop_
_entity.id
_entity.type
_entity.pdbx_description
1 polymer ?
#
loop_
_entity_poly.entity_id
_entity_poly.type
_entity_poly.pdbx_seq_one_letter_code
_entity_poly.pdbx_strand_id
1 'polypeptide(L)'
;MWGRDSNPSFCAIVLGLAATTHGSNDLANNFKREATATSSFNPKNATLAEFNAHAREWFETIMSGAWGSRDIGIHPGAHNSLGGDPGRDFWVSPGEPAFWAHHANIDRVWWMWQMLDPELRAANVSTAVNGPITMYDLYEPHKNATIFDLQNLGWVAEGQEVALGELMSTTEGMFCYVYE
;
A
#
# COMPACT_ATOMS: atom_id res chain seq x y z
N MET A 1 8.32 18.32 -22.51
CA MET A 1 7.63 18.51 -21.22
C MET A 1 6.58 17.42 -21.11
N TRP A 2 6.57 16.69 -19.99
CA TRP A 2 5.86 15.42 -19.69
C TRP A 2 6.61 14.14 -20.12
N GLY A 3 7.68 13.82 -19.37
CA GLY A 3 8.22 12.47 -19.30
C GLY A 3 7.36 11.66 -18.33
N ARG A 4 6.59 10.73 -18.90
CA ARG A 4 6.13 9.51 -18.22
C ARG A 4 7.39 8.72 -17.90
N ASP A 5 7.48 8.16 -16.69
CA ASP A 5 8.33 7.03 -16.29
C ASP A 5 8.73 7.20 -14.81
N SER A 6 7.86 6.73 -13.90
CA SER A 6 8.25 6.34 -12.54
C SER A 6 7.11 5.56 -11.88
N ASN A 7 7.44 4.33 -11.53
CA ASN A 7 6.61 3.22 -11.05
C ASN A 7 6.12 3.46 -9.61
N PRO A 8 4.80 3.50 -9.31
CA PRO A 8 4.29 3.82 -7.98
C PRO A 8 4.10 2.53 -7.16
N SER A 9 5.11 2.11 -6.43
CA SER A 9 5.00 0.92 -5.59
C SER A 9 5.68 1.11 -4.24
N PHE A 10 5.29 2.15 -3.49
CA PHE A 10 5.33 2.08 -2.02
C PHE A 10 4.41 3.05 -1.27
N CYS A 11 3.74 3.95 -1.98
CA CYS A 11 2.71 4.83 -1.40
C CYS A 11 2.00 5.48 -2.59
N ALA A 12 1.07 4.88 -3.35
CA ALA A 12 -0.07 3.98 -3.12
C ALA A 12 -0.01 2.82 -2.11
N ILE A 13 1.15 2.27 -1.76
CA ILE A 13 1.24 1.12 -0.83
C ILE A 13 0.94 1.51 0.64
N VAL A 14 0.87 2.82 0.94
CA VAL A 14 0.15 3.44 2.09
C VAL A 14 -0.81 4.57 1.60
N LEU A 15 -1.26 4.50 0.34
CA LEU A 15 -2.30 5.31 -0.34
C LEU A 15 -2.00 6.80 -0.71
N GLY A 16 -1.50 6.98 -1.94
CA GLY A 16 -1.64 8.19 -2.75
C GLY A 16 -0.91 8.04 -4.10
N LEU A 17 -1.53 8.44 -5.22
CA LEU A 17 -0.97 8.48 -6.61
C LEU A 17 -0.69 7.10 -7.27
N ALA A 18 -1.11 6.74 -8.50
CA ALA A 18 -1.68 7.41 -9.67
C ALA A 18 -2.63 6.45 -10.42
N ALA A 19 -3.67 6.96 -11.08
CA ALA A 19 -4.45 6.24 -12.09
C ALA A 19 -4.89 7.24 -13.15
N THR A 20 -4.23 7.15 -14.30
CA THR A 20 -4.66 7.81 -15.53
C THR A 20 -5.94 7.17 -16.06
N THR A 21 -6.74 8.03 -16.67
CA THR A 21 -8.00 7.80 -17.38
C THR A 21 -8.17 6.44 -18.11
N HIS A 22 -9.41 5.91 -18.04
CA HIS A 22 -10.16 5.05 -19.01
C HIS A 22 -10.60 3.64 -18.53
N GLY A 23 -11.87 3.30 -18.86
CA GLY A 23 -12.40 1.93 -19.05
C GLY A 23 -13.09 1.24 -17.86
N SER A 24 -14.43 1.33 -17.76
CA SER A 24 -15.24 0.64 -16.71
C SER A 24 -15.18 -0.90 -16.73
N ASN A 25 -14.71 -1.51 -17.82
CA ASN A 25 -14.77 -2.95 -18.05
C ASN A 25 -13.53 -3.70 -17.52
N ASP A 26 -12.36 -3.04 -17.47
CA ASP A 26 -11.12 -3.65 -16.96
C ASP A 26 -11.13 -3.69 -15.43
N LEU A 27 -11.66 -2.62 -14.81
CA LEU A 27 -12.00 -2.59 -13.38
C LEU A 27 -12.85 -3.80 -12.97
N ALA A 28 -13.91 -4.10 -13.73
CA ALA A 28 -14.86 -5.17 -13.43
C ALA A 28 -14.27 -6.59 -13.44
N ASN A 29 -13.28 -6.85 -14.29
CA ASN A 29 -12.63 -8.16 -14.39
C ASN A 29 -11.56 -8.34 -13.30
N ASN A 30 -10.84 -7.28 -12.96
CA ASN A 30 -9.85 -7.30 -11.89
C ASN A 30 -10.53 -7.39 -10.50
N PHE A 31 -11.74 -6.83 -10.33
CA PHE A 31 -12.57 -7.06 -9.13
C PHE A 31 -12.89 -8.53 -8.86
N LYS A 32 -13.10 -9.33 -9.91
CA LYS A 32 -13.35 -10.77 -9.72
C LYS A 32 -12.11 -11.50 -9.24
N ARG A 33 -10.91 -11.05 -9.61
CA ARG A 33 -9.64 -11.68 -9.20
C ARG A 33 -9.35 -11.49 -7.72
N GLU A 34 -9.44 -10.27 -7.19
CA GLU A 34 -9.15 -9.99 -5.76
C GLU A 34 -10.18 -10.62 -4.82
N ALA A 35 -11.47 -10.57 -5.17
CA ALA A 35 -12.52 -11.27 -4.43
C ALA A 35 -12.35 -12.80 -4.47
N THR A 36 -11.78 -13.35 -5.54
CA THR A 36 -11.46 -14.79 -5.64
C THR A 36 -10.21 -15.14 -4.82
N ALA A 37 -9.19 -14.27 -4.80
CA ALA A 37 -7.97 -14.47 -4.01
C ALA A 37 -8.27 -14.53 -2.49
N THR A 38 -9.08 -13.60 -1.99
CA THR A 38 -9.51 -13.57 -0.59
C THR A 38 -10.45 -14.72 -0.20
N SER A 39 -11.33 -15.17 -1.10
CA SER A 39 -12.28 -16.26 -0.82
C SER A 39 -11.73 -17.68 -1.03
N SER A 40 -10.56 -17.83 -1.65
CA SER A 40 -9.95 -19.13 -1.96
C SER A 40 -8.94 -19.64 -0.91
N PHE A 41 -8.58 -18.82 0.08
CA PHE A 41 -7.61 -19.21 1.10
C PHE A 41 -8.20 -20.20 2.11
N ASN A 42 -7.52 -21.34 2.30
CA ASN A 42 -7.86 -22.33 3.31
C ASN A 42 -6.79 -22.36 4.42
N PRO A 43 -7.04 -21.73 5.58
CA PRO A 43 -6.04 -21.64 6.65
C PRO A 43 -5.63 -23.00 7.23
N LYS A 44 -6.47 -24.04 7.08
CA LYS A 44 -6.19 -25.37 7.65
C LYS A 44 -5.09 -26.12 6.91
N ASN A 45 -4.84 -25.78 5.64
CA ASN A 45 -3.88 -26.45 4.78
C ASN A 45 -2.78 -25.51 4.27
N ALA A 46 -2.78 -24.25 4.72
CA ALA A 46 -1.78 -23.26 4.33
C ALA A 46 -0.43 -23.55 4.99
N THR A 47 0.64 -23.41 4.22
CA THR A 47 1.99 -23.28 4.76
C THR A 47 2.12 -21.98 5.57
N LEU A 48 3.13 -21.90 6.44
CA LEU A 48 3.40 -20.68 7.20
C LEU A 48 3.63 -19.46 6.29
N ALA A 49 4.31 -19.64 5.17
CA ALA A 49 4.56 -18.58 4.19
C ALA A 49 3.26 -18.08 3.54
N GLU A 50 2.36 -18.98 3.14
CA GLU A 50 1.06 -18.64 2.56
C GLU A 50 0.17 -17.93 3.59
N PHE A 51 0.14 -18.41 4.83
CA PHE A 51 -0.61 -17.77 5.90
C PHE A 51 -0.14 -16.34 6.16
N ASN A 52 1.17 -16.12 6.24
CA ASN A 52 1.72 -14.79 6.48
C ASN A 52 1.54 -13.84 5.30
N ALA A 53 1.65 -14.34 4.06
CA ALA A 53 1.36 -13.56 2.86
C ALA A 53 -0.10 -13.11 2.83
N HIS A 54 -1.02 -14.01 3.18
CA HIS A 54 -2.43 -13.69 3.28
C HIS A 54 -2.73 -12.71 4.42
N ALA A 55 -2.10 -12.88 5.59
CA ALA A 55 -2.28 -11.97 6.73
C ALA A 55 -1.85 -10.54 6.42
N ARG A 56 -0.79 -10.36 5.61
CA ARG A 56 -0.36 -9.04 5.08
C ARG A 56 -1.38 -8.44 4.14
N GLU A 57 -1.73 -9.18 3.10
CA GLU A 57 -2.71 -8.73 2.09
C GLU A 57 -4.02 -8.33 2.74
N TRP A 58 -4.51 -9.11 3.70
CA TRP A 58 -5.70 -8.77 4.46
C TRP A 58 -5.53 -7.51 5.29
N PHE A 59 -4.39 -7.33 5.96
CA PHE A 59 -4.13 -6.14 6.77
C PHE A 59 -4.14 -4.86 5.93
N GLU A 60 -3.46 -4.87 4.78
CA GLU A 60 -3.47 -3.76 3.82
C GLU A 60 -4.87 -3.53 3.24
N THR A 61 -5.60 -4.60 2.96
CA THR A 61 -6.97 -4.55 2.41
C THR A 61 -7.95 -3.93 3.40
N ILE A 62 -7.96 -4.34 4.67
CA ILE A 62 -8.87 -3.75 5.67
C ILE A 62 -8.49 -2.31 6.03
N MET A 63 -7.19 -1.98 5.92
CA MET A 63 -6.72 -0.61 6.12
C MET A 63 -7.20 0.32 5.00
N SER A 64 -7.08 -0.14 3.76
CA SER A 64 -7.42 0.59 2.53
C SER A 64 -8.90 0.51 2.14
N GLY A 65 -9.65 -0.37 2.81
CA GLY A 65 -11.03 -0.71 2.47
C GLY A 65 -11.11 -1.85 1.47
N ALA A 66 -11.85 -2.91 1.86
CA ALA A 66 -12.12 -4.02 0.96
C ALA A 66 -13.12 -3.55 -0.12
N TRP A 67 -12.71 -3.62 -1.39
CA TRP A 67 -13.54 -3.19 -2.50
C TRP A 67 -14.83 -4.00 -2.59
N GLY A 68 -15.97 -3.28 -2.74
CA GLY A 68 -17.30 -3.88 -2.72
C GLY A 68 -17.85 -4.19 -1.32
N SER A 69 -17.06 -3.99 -0.26
CA SER A 69 -17.57 -4.00 1.11
C SER A 69 -18.17 -2.63 1.47
N ARG A 70 -18.96 -2.59 2.55
CA ARG A 70 -19.42 -1.33 3.15
C ARG A 70 -18.37 -0.69 4.05
N ASP A 71 -17.28 -1.41 4.31
CA ASP A 71 -16.18 -0.95 5.13
C ASP A 71 -15.12 -0.32 4.22
N ILE A 72 -15.06 1.00 4.24
CA ILE A 72 -14.03 1.73 3.49
C ILE A 72 -12.67 1.65 4.19
N GLY A 73 -12.56 1.11 5.40
CA GLY A 73 -11.30 1.04 6.12
C GLY A 73 -10.87 2.36 6.73
N ILE A 74 -9.85 2.29 7.58
CA ILE A 74 -9.40 3.45 8.39
C ILE A 74 -8.72 4.53 7.54
N HIS A 75 -8.10 4.15 6.41
CA HIS A 75 -7.37 5.09 5.57
C HIS A 75 -8.30 6.02 4.80
N PRO A 76 -9.11 5.54 3.83
CA PRO A 76 -9.98 6.45 3.12
C PRO A 76 -11.12 6.92 4.04
N GLY A 77 -11.47 6.20 5.10
CA GLY A 77 -12.40 6.67 6.11
C GLY A 77 -11.99 8.00 6.74
N ALA A 78 -10.72 8.13 7.13
CA ALA A 78 -10.19 9.37 7.69
C ALA A 78 -10.15 10.49 6.64
N HIS A 79 -9.64 10.24 5.43
CA HIS A 79 -9.67 11.24 4.33
C HIS A 79 -11.10 11.75 4.09
N ASN A 80 -12.05 10.83 3.90
CA ASN A 80 -13.44 11.19 3.60
C ASN A 80 -14.16 11.91 4.75
N SER A 81 -13.71 11.70 5.99
CA SER A 81 -14.26 12.38 7.18
C SER A 81 -13.94 13.87 7.24
N LEU A 82 -12.79 14.29 6.69
CA LEU A 82 -12.42 15.71 6.58
C LEU A 82 -13.34 16.45 5.60
N GLY A 83 -13.81 15.74 4.58
CA GLY A 83 -14.65 16.30 3.54
C GLY A 83 -13.92 17.33 2.67
N GLY A 84 -14.69 18.19 2.01
CA GLY A 84 -14.15 19.31 1.24
C GLY A 84 -13.21 18.92 0.08
N ASP A 85 -12.38 19.89 -0.28
CA ASP A 85 -11.33 19.84 -1.29
C ASP A 85 -10.04 20.35 -0.62
N PRO A 86 -8.95 19.55 -0.52
CA PRO A 86 -8.75 18.28 -1.21
C PRO A 86 -9.06 17.01 -0.38
N GLY A 87 -9.72 17.10 0.78
CA GLY A 87 -9.90 15.94 1.68
C GLY A 87 -10.65 14.74 1.08
N ARG A 88 -11.49 14.94 0.06
CA ARG A 88 -12.15 13.85 -0.69
C ARG A 88 -11.49 13.50 -2.02
N ASP A 89 -10.39 14.15 -2.37
CA ASP A 89 -9.67 13.90 -3.60
C ASP A 89 -8.41 13.08 -3.32
N PHE A 90 -8.42 11.85 -3.80
CA PHE A 90 -7.33 10.89 -3.62
C PHE A 90 -5.97 11.42 -4.11
N TRP A 91 -5.95 12.23 -5.18
CA TRP A 91 -4.71 12.67 -5.83
C TRP A 91 -4.09 13.88 -5.14
N VAL A 92 -4.92 14.79 -4.67
CA VAL A 92 -4.46 16.06 -4.07
C VAL A 92 -4.65 16.10 -2.56
N SER A 93 -5.03 14.99 -1.93
CA SER A 93 -5.15 14.85 -0.47
C SER A 93 -3.93 15.33 0.33
N PRO A 94 -2.65 15.26 -0.12
CA PRO A 94 -1.53 15.87 0.59
C PRO A 94 -1.61 17.40 0.73
N GLY A 95 -2.46 18.05 -0.06
CA GLY A 95 -2.76 19.48 0.08
C GLY A 95 -3.54 19.83 1.34
N GLU A 96 -4.15 18.86 2.02
CA GLU A 96 -4.82 19.07 3.29
C GLU A 96 -3.86 18.84 4.47
N PRO A 97 -3.66 19.81 5.40
CA PRO A 97 -2.66 19.69 6.46
C PRO A 97 -2.82 18.46 7.37
N ALA A 98 -4.05 17.98 7.56
CA ALA A 98 -4.32 16.78 8.34
C ALA A 98 -3.79 15.48 7.70
N PHE A 99 -3.42 15.50 6.41
CA PHE A 99 -2.84 14.36 5.69
C PHE A 99 -1.64 13.76 6.42
N TRP A 100 -0.72 14.59 6.90
CA TRP A 100 0.54 14.13 7.50
C TRP A 100 0.31 13.46 8.86
N ALA A 101 -0.57 14.01 9.69
CA ALA A 101 -0.94 13.40 10.96
C ALA A 101 -1.73 12.09 10.74
N HIS A 102 -2.60 12.07 9.74
CA HIS A 102 -3.32 10.87 9.35
C HIS A 102 -2.37 9.75 8.91
N HIS A 103 -1.45 10.03 7.99
CA HIS A 103 -0.48 9.05 7.49
C HIS A 103 0.55 8.62 8.54
N ALA A 104 0.93 9.50 9.47
CA ALA A 104 1.74 9.09 10.63
C ALA A 104 1.01 8.06 11.51
N ASN A 105 -0.32 8.18 11.65
CA ASN A 105 -1.11 7.17 12.36
C ASN A 105 -1.28 5.88 11.55
N ILE A 106 -1.31 5.96 10.22
CA ILE A 106 -1.34 4.76 9.37
C ILE A 106 -0.02 3.99 9.49
N ASP A 107 1.12 4.68 9.41
CA ASP A 107 2.43 4.08 9.63
C ASP A 107 2.56 3.49 11.04
N ARG A 108 2.05 4.18 12.08
CA ARG A 108 1.97 3.62 13.44
C ARG A 108 1.22 2.29 13.49
N VAL A 109 0.05 2.21 12.84
CA VAL A 109 -0.78 0.99 12.84
C VAL A 109 -0.06 -0.14 12.10
N TRP A 110 0.62 0.16 11.00
CA TRP A 110 1.46 -0.79 10.29
C TRP A 110 2.64 -1.28 11.14
N TRP A 111 3.39 -0.35 11.74
CA TRP A 111 4.48 -0.66 12.66
C TRP A 111 4.01 -1.57 13.80
N MET A 112 2.89 -1.24 14.46
CA MET A 112 2.31 -2.09 15.50
C MET A 112 2.01 -3.50 14.99
N TRP A 113 1.45 -3.63 13.78
CA TRP A 113 1.16 -4.93 13.16
C TRP A 113 2.44 -5.73 12.87
N GLN A 114 3.53 -5.07 12.42
CA GLN A 114 4.82 -5.73 12.22
C GLN A 114 5.40 -6.23 13.55
N MET A 115 5.32 -5.42 14.60
CA MET A 115 5.86 -5.75 15.93
C MET A 115 5.14 -6.89 16.66
N LEU A 116 3.95 -7.30 16.21
CA LEU A 116 3.28 -8.49 16.74
C LEU A 116 4.01 -9.80 16.40
N ASP A 117 4.74 -9.84 15.28
CA ASP A 117 5.54 -10.99 14.85
C ASP A 117 6.67 -10.51 13.91
N PRO A 118 7.72 -9.88 14.43
CA PRO A 118 8.74 -9.22 13.61
C PRO A 118 9.53 -10.22 12.76
N GLU A 119 9.69 -11.47 13.20
CA GLU A 119 10.38 -12.52 12.43
C GLU A 119 9.67 -12.86 11.12
N LEU A 120 8.34 -12.68 11.07
CA LEU A 120 7.52 -13.02 9.90
C LEU A 120 7.00 -11.79 9.14
N ARG A 121 7.14 -10.59 9.71
CA ARG A 121 6.51 -9.35 9.23
C ARG A 121 7.47 -8.19 8.98
N ALA A 122 8.71 -8.25 9.48
CA ALA A 122 9.68 -7.16 9.33
C ALA A 122 10.41 -7.17 7.96
N ALA A 123 11.16 -6.09 7.74
CA ALA A 123 11.86 -5.72 6.51
C ALA A 123 12.76 -6.78 5.86
N ASN A 124 13.39 -7.63 6.67
CA ASN A 124 14.42 -8.56 6.21
C ASN A 124 13.86 -9.89 5.65
N VAL A 125 12.53 -10.03 5.58
CA VAL A 125 11.88 -11.23 5.06
C VAL A 125 11.53 -11.00 3.59
N SER A 126 11.96 -11.88 2.68
CA SER A 126 11.62 -11.83 1.24
C SER A 126 10.11 -11.85 0.95
N THR A 127 9.30 -12.14 1.96
CA THR A 127 7.83 -12.16 1.88
C THR A 127 7.19 -10.87 2.38
N ALA A 128 7.94 -9.93 2.96
CA ALA A 128 7.40 -8.71 3.58
C ALA A 128 6.68 -7.78 2.60
N VAL A 129 6.93 -7.95 1.31
CA VAL A 129 6.27 -7.24 0.20
C VAL A 129 5.48 -8.27 -0.62
N ASN A 130 4.23 -7.95 -0.94
CA ASN A 130 3.37 -8.75 -1.81
C ASN A 130 2.36 -7.83 -2.54
N GLY A 131 1.76 -8.33 -3.62
CA GLY A 131 0.76 -7.59 -4.40
C GLY A 131 1.33 -6.91 -5.65
N PRO A 132 0.45 -6.46 -6.56
CA PRO A 132 0.84 -5.86 -7.84
C PRO A 132 1.51 -4.50 -7.65
N ILE A 133 2.43 -4.15 -8.55
CA ILE A 133 3.07 -2.82 -8.56
C ILE A 133 2.16 -1.70 -9.06
N THR A 134 1.03 -2.04 -9.68
CA THR A 134 0.02 -1.08 -10.12
C THR A 134 -1.27 -1.27 -9.34
N MET A 135 -2.00 -0.17 -9.14
CA MET A 135 -3.25 -0.15 -8.39
C MET A 135 -4.24 -1.17 -8.98
N TYR A 136 -4.70 -2.13 -8.16
CA TYR A 136 -5.54 -3.29 -8.51
C TYR A 136 -5.09 -4.07 -9.75
N ASP A 137 -3.78 -4.07 -10.04
CA ASP A 137 -3.19 -4.67 -11.24
C ASP A 137 -3.86 -4.19 -12.54
N LEU A 138 -4.34 -2.94 -12.56
CA LEU A 138 -5.13 -2.40 -13.69
C LEU A 138 -4.27 -1.97 -14.88
N TYR A 139 -2.96 -1.81 -14.68
CA TYR A 139 -2.06 -1.22 -15.67
C TYR A 139 -0.76 -1.99 -15.77
N GLU A 140 -0.18 -1.98 -16.97
CA GLU A 140 1.17 -2.51 -17.19
C GLU A 140 2.23 -1.64 -16.48
N PRO A 141 3.31 -2.24 -15.94
CA PRO A 141 3.64 -3.66 -16.01
C PRO A 141 2.84 -4.50 -14.99
N HIS A 142 2.27 -5.62 -15.45
CA HIS A 142 1.65 -6.62 -14.56
C HIS A 142 2.72 -7.48 -13.88
N LYS A 143 3.24 -7.00 -12.74
CA LYS A 143 4.14 -7.78 -11.88
C LYS A 143 3.85 -7.53 -10.41
N ASN A 144 4.26 -8.48 -9.57
CA ASN A 144 4.24 -8.26 -8.12
C ASN A 144 5.44 -7.44 -7.68
N ALA A 145 5.23 -6.65 -6.63
CA ALA A 145 6.28 -5.90 -5.96
C ALA A 145 7.26 -6.84 -5.25
N THR A 146 8.49 -6.37 -5.12
CA THR A 146 9.61 -7.05 -4.48
C THR A 146 10.38 -6.06 -3.61
N ILE A 147 11.16 -6.56 -2.66
CA ILE A 147 12.04 -5.72 -1.83
C ILE A 147 13.08 -4.90 -2.62
N PHE A 148 13.28 -5.22 -3.90
CA PHE A 148 14.23 -4.54 -4.78
C PHE A 148 13.59 -3.44 -5.64
N ASP A 149 12.25 -3.30 -5.61
CA ASP A 149 11.58 -2.27 -6.39
C ASP A 149 11.93 -0.87 -5.85
N LEU A 150 12.40 -0.02 -6.76
CA LEU A 150 12.93 1.29 -6.43
C LEU A 150 11.80 2.32 -6.29
N GLN A 151 11.89 3.11 -5.22
CA GLN A 151 10.96 4.17 -4.87
C GLN A 151 11.62 5.53 -4.96
N ASN A 152 10.89 6.51 -5.48
CA ASN A 152 11.31 7.90 -5.50
C ASN A 152 10.11 8.83 -5.31
N LEU A 153 10.36 10.07 -4.86
CA LEU A 153 9.34 11.10 -4.72
C LEU A 153 9.50 12.22 -5.76
N GLY A 154 10.16 11.93 -6.88
CA GLY A 154 10.47 12.89 -7.93
C GLY A 154 11.09 14.17 -7.39
N TRP A 155 10.48 15.33 -7.70
CA TRP A 155 10.97 16.64 -7.29
C TRP A 155 10.84 16.95 -5.79
N VAL A 156 10.02 16.19 -5.04
CA VAL A 156 9.90 16.37 -3.59
C VAL A 156 11.17 15.90 -2.88
N ALA A 157 11.84 14.89 -3.45
CA ALA A 157 13.07 14.31 -2.95
C ALA A 157 14.02 14.04 -4.13
N GLU A 158 14.49 15.12 -4.77
CA GLU A 158 15.23 15.03 -6.02
C GLU A 158 16.50 14.18 -5.88
N GLY A 159 16.69 13.24 -6.80
CA GLY A 159 17.84 12.33 -6.83
C GLY A 159 17.85 11.25 -5.75
N GLN A 160 16.79 11.16 -4.93
CA GLN A 160 16.63 10.10 -3.95
C GLN A 160 15.81 8.96 -4.54
N GLU A 161 16.47 7.82 -4.73
CA GLU A 161 15.87 6.57 -5.13
C GLU A 161 16.30 5.47 -4.15
N VAL A 162 15.32 4.74 -3.61
CA VAL A 162 15.51 3.85 -2.46
C VAL A 162 14.86 2.51 -2.75
N ALA A 163 15.57 1.42 -2.49
CA ALA A 163 14.98 0.09 -2.60
C ALA A 163 13.91 -0.12 -1.54
N LEU A 164 12.84 -0.80 -1.91
CA LEU A 164 11.69 -1.03 -1.04
C LEU A 164 12.04 -1.59 0.33
N GLY A 165 12.94 -2.58 0.35
CA GLY A 165 13.38 -3.23 1.58
C GLY A 165 14.00 -2.27 2.60
N GLU A 166 14.62 -1.17 2.15
CA GLU A 166 15.24 -0.15 3.01
C GLU A 166 14.19 0.76 3.71
N LEU A 167 12.92 0.65 3.32
CA LEU A 167 11.80 1.44 3.85
C LEU A 167 10.88 0.63 4.78
N MET A 168 11.11 -0.67 4.93
CA MET A 168 10.20 -1.59 5.62
C MET A 168 10.39 -1.64 7.15
N SER A 169 11.39 -0.94 7.70
CA SER A 169 11.69 -0.90 9.13
C SER A 169 11.90 0.53 9.60
N THR A 170 11.28 0.90 10.72
CA THR A 170 11.42 2.26 11.29
C THR A 170 12.78 2.47 11.97
N THR A 171 13.59 1.42 12.13
CA THR A 171 14.89 1.48 12.85
C THR A 171 16.06 0.87 12.08
N GLU A 172 15.85 0.51 10.80
CA GLU A 172 16.87 0.03 9.88
C GLU A 172 16.81 0.84 8.57
N GLY A 173 17.78 0.64 7.69
CA GLY A 173 17.85 1.34 6.40
C GLY A 173 17.94 2.86 6.59
N MET A 174 16.94 3.57 6.08
CA MET A 174 16.89 5.04 6.13
C MET A 174 16.28 5.62 7.40
N PHE A 175 15.66 4.80 8.25
CA PHE A 175 14.83 5.28 9.34
C PHE A 175 15.44 4.97 10.72
N CYS A 176 15.17 5.86 11.67
CA CYS A 176 15.57 5.70 13.07
C CYS A 176 14.55 6.37 14.00
N TYR A 177 13.33 5.84 14.01
CA TYR A 177 12.22 6.33 14.83
C TYR A 177 11.36 5.18 15.38
N VAL A 178 10.60 5.49 16.44
CA VAL A 178 9.59 4.63 17.05
C VAL A 178 8.36 5.45 17.39
N TYR A 179 7.23 4.78 17.63
CA TYR A 179 5.98 5.40 18.06
C TYR A 179 5.76 5.26 19.56
N GLU A 180 5.27 6.34 20.20
CA GLU A 180 4.79 6.38 21.58
C GLU A 180 3.26 6.26 21.67
#